data_AF-T2STD8-F1
#
_entry.id   AF-T2STD8-F1
#
_cell.length_a   1.000
_cell.length_b   1.000
_cell.length_c   1.000
_cell.angle_alpha   90.00
_cell.angle_beta   90.00
_cell.angle_gamma   90.00
#
_symmetry.space_group_name_H-M   'P 1'
#
loop_
_entity.id
_entity.type
_entity.pdbx_description
1 polymer ?
#
loop_
_entity_poly.entity_id
_entity_poly.type
_entity_poly.pdbx_seq_one_letter_code
_entity_poly.pdbx_strand_id
1 'polypeptide(L)' 'MAKANILYLEISFLGCKAVVFLKILNFRGFLSSNPPPF' A
#
# COMPACT_ATOMS: atom_id res chain seq x y z
N MET A 1 20.06 -15.32 -16.23
CA MET A 1 19.89 -13.88 -15.93
C MET A 1 18.43 -13.42 -15.95
N ALA A 2 17.61 -13.82 -16.95
CA ALA A 2 16.20 -13.38 -17.06
C ALA A 2 15.29 -13.71 -15.86
N LYS A 3 15.49 -14.87 -15.20
CA LYS A 3 14.65 -15.32 -14.05
C LYS A 3 14.75 -14.40 -12.83
N ALA A 4 15.92 -13.82 -12.57
CA ALA A 4 16.12 -12.91 -11.45
C ALA A 4 15.42 -11.56 -11.68
N ASN A 5 15.40 -11.07 -12.92
CA ASN A 5 14.69 -9.83 -13.28
C ASN A 5 13.17 -9.97 -13.14
N ILE A 6 12.61 -11.12 -13.50
CA ILE A 6 11.17 -11.39 -13.34
C ILE A 6 10.80 -11.40 -11.86
N LEU A 7 11.59 -12.10 -11.03
CA LEU A 7 11.35 -12.18 -9.59
C LEU A 7 11.45 -10.80 -8.91
N TYR A 8 12.42 -9.99 -9.34
CA TYR A 8 12.57 -8.60 -8.87
C TYR A 8 11.37 -7.72 -9.27
N LEU A 9 10.86 -7.88 -10.50
CA LEU A 9 9.69 -7.15 -10.99
C LEU A 9 8.44 -7.52 -10.20
N GLU A 10 8.23 -8.81 -9.93
CA GLU A 10 7.10 -9.31 -9.13
C GLU A 10 7.15 -8.78 -7.70
N ILE A 11 8.31 -8.81 -7.05
CA ILE A 11 8.51 -8.28 -5.69
C ILE A 11 8.27 -6.76 -5.68
N SER A 12 8.79 -6.03 -6.67
CA SER A 12 8.58 -4.58 -6.77
C SER A 12 7.10 -4.23 -6.95
N PHE A 13 6.39 -4.98 -7.79
CA PHE A 13 4.97 -4.79 -8.01
C PHE A 13 4.13 -5.09 -6.76
N LEU A 14 4.48 -6.16 -6.04
CA LEU A 14 3.83 -6.52 -4.77
C LEU A 14 4.08 -5.43 -3.70
N GLY A 15 5.31 -4.91 -3.62
CA GLY A 15 5.67 -3.79 -2.74
C GLY A 15 4.86 -2.53 -3.03
N CYS A 16 4.75 -2.14 -4.31
CA CYS A 16 3.93 -0.99 -4.71
C CYS A 16 2.46 -1.14 -4.31
N LYS A 17 1.88 -2.34 -4.52
CA LYS A 17 0.50 -2.63 -4.11
C LYS A 17 0.32 -2.54 -2.60
N ALA A 18 1.26 -3.07 -1.82
CA ALA A 18 1.21 -3.01 -0.36
C ALA A 18 1.26 -1.57 0.16
N VAL A 19 2.12 -0.72 -0.42
CA VAL A 19 2.22 0.71 -0.06
C VAL A 19 0.92 1.45 -0.38
N VAL A 20 0.34 1.21 -1.56
CA VAL A 20 -0.95 1.82 -1.94
C VAL A 20 -2.06 1.36 -0.99
N PHE A 21 -2.12 0.07 -0.65
CA PHE A 21 -3.12 -0.45 0.28
C PHE A 21 -2.95 0.14 1.69
N LEU A 22 -1.70 0.22 2.19
CA LEU A 22 -1.40 0.85 3.47
C LEU A 22 -1.82 2.32 3.48
N LYS A 23 -1.57 3.05 2.38
CA LYS A 23 -1.98 4.45 2.24
C LYS A 23 -3.51 4.58 2.26
N ILE A 24 -4.24 3.74 1.53
CA ILE A 24 -5.71 3.72 1.52
C ILE A 24 -6.27 3.39 2.92
N LEU A 25 -5.70 2.41 3.61
CA LEU A 25 -6.09 2.08 4.99
C LEU A 25 -5.83 3.26 5.94
N ASN A 26 -4.70 3.95 5.81
CA ASN A 26 -4.38 5.13 6.60
C ASN A 26 -5.38 6.27 6.36
N PHE A 27 -5.71 6.55 5.10
CA PHE A 27 -6.75 7.52 4.73
C PHE A 27 -8.14 7.11 5.23
N ARG A 28 -8.48 5.82 5.17
CA ARG A 28 -9.77 5.33 5.67
C ARG A 28 -9.86 5.42 7.19
N GLY A 29 -8.76 5.16 7.90
CA GLY A 29 -8.65 5.40 9.34
C GLY A 29 -8.82 6.88 9.68
N PHE A 30 -8.23 7.78 8.88
CA PHE A 30 -8.38 9.22 9.02
C PHE A 30 -9.80 9.74 8.70
N LEU A 31 -10.48 9.15 7.71
CA LEU A 31 -11.87 9.50 7.39
C LEU A 31 -12.89 8.86 8.37
N SER A 32 -12.52 7.74 8.99
CA SER A 32 -13.36 7.03 9.95
C SER A 32 -13.14 7.50 11.39
N SER A 33 -12.08 8.26 11.69
CA SER A 33 -11.98 8.96 12.96
C SER A 33 -13.03 10.06 12.95
N ASN A 34 -14.16 9.80 13.64
CA ASN A 34 -15.17 10.80 13.89
C ASN A 34 -14.46 12.08 14.38
N PRO A 35 -14.71 13.25 13.77
CA PRO A 35 -14.18 14.50 14.29
C PRO A 35 -14.63 14.61 15.76
N PRO A 36 -13.76 15.12 16.67
CA PRO A 36 -14.14 15.27 18.07
C PRO A 36 -15.44 16.08 18.14
N PRO A 37 -16.41 15.66 18.98
CA PRO A 37 -17.62 16.44 19.15
C PRO A 37 -17.20 17.82 19.69
N PHE A 38 -17.54 18.86 18.91
CA PHE A 38 -17.37 20.26 19.28
C PHE A 38 -17.95 20.55 20.67
#